data_AF-A0AAF1BTF7-F1
#
_entry.id   AF-A0AAF1BTF7-F1
#
_cell.length_a   1.000
_cell.length_b   1.000
_cell.length_c   1.000
_cell.angle_alpha   90.00
_cell.angle_beta   90.00
_cell.angle_gamma   90.00
#
_symmetry.space_group_name_H-M   'P 1'
#
loop_
_entity.id
_entity.type
_entity.pdbx_description
1 polymer ?
#
loop_
_entity_poly.entity_id
_entity_poly.type
_entity_poly.pdbx_seq_one_letter_code
_entity_poly.pdbx_strand_id
1 'polypeptide(L)'
;MGRGKLLTWLVSIGSIGFLLMELNKESFFMLTALFLMTGVACGSMYSLGLGYLTDVIPRTHIAAGNLLISIIFSIGSILGPVFGGSLISLSNGTLYFSFFTVVMVLVLIGNLIFRYQLKNRTNF
;
A
#
# COMPACT_ATOMS: atom_id res chain seq x y z
N MET A 1 10.82 -0.34 17.23
CA MET A 1 10.94 -0.74 15.80
C MET A 1 11.12 0.51 14.96
N GLY A 2 12.06 0.54 14.00
CA GLY A 2 12.19 1.70 13.10
C GLY A 2 11.00 1.82 12.14
N ARG A 3 10.57 3.05 11.84
CA ARG A 3 9.39 3.34 10.99
C ARG A 3 9.44 2.64 9.63
N GLY A 4 10.60 2.49 9.02
CA GLY A 4 10.74 1.72 7.79
C GLY A 4 10.41 0.23 7.94
N LYS A 5 10.70 -0.40 9.09
CA LYS A 5 10.38 -1.82 9.34
C LYS A 5 8.87 -1.99 9.57
N LEU A 6 8.25 -1.02 10.24
CA LEU A 6 6.80 -0.97 10.44
C LEU A 6 6.07 -0.84 9.09
N LEU A 7 6.58 -0.01 8.17
CA LEU A 7 5.99 0.13 6.84
C LEU A 7 5.98 -1.20 6.06
N THR A 8 7.10 -1.96 6.09
CA THR A 8 7.16 -3.29 5.46
C THR A 8 6.17 -4.27 6.07
N TRP A 9 6.05 -4.28 7.40
CA TRP A 9 5.07 -5.14 8.10
C TRP A 9 3.65 -4.80 7.70
N LEU A 10 3.30 -3.51 7.66
CA LEU A 10 1.95 -3.07 7.27
C LEU A 10 1.63 -3.45 5.82
N VAL A 11 2.54 -3.21 4.88
CA VAL A 11 2.33 -3.58 3.47
C VAL A 11 2.18 -5.09 3.33
N SER A 12 2.93 -5.87 4.12
CA SER A 12 2.80 -7.33 4.15
C SER A 12 1.42 -7.77 4.67
N ILE A 13 0.96 -7.18 5.79
CA ILE A 13 -0.37 -7.46 6.36
C ILE A 13 -1.47 -7.07 5.37
N GLY A 14 -1.35 -5.90 4.72
CA GLY A 14 -2.29 -5.46 3.69
C GLY A 14 -2.36 -6.43 2.52
N SER A 15 -1.20 -6.87 2.01
CA SER A 15 -1.11 -7.84 0.91
C SER A 15 -1.77 -9.17 1.26
N ILE A 16 -1.50 -9.69 2.46
CA ILE A 16 -2.12 -10.92 2.96
C ILE A 16 -3.63 -10.72 3.14
N GLY A 17 -4.05 -9.57 3.65
CA GLY A 17 -5.46 -9.23 3.83
C GLY A 17 -6.26 -9.27 2.53
N PHE A 18 -5.76 -8.63 1.47
CA PHE A 18 -6.41 -8.69 0.15
C PHE A 18 -6.38 -10.08 -0.49
N LEU A 19 -5.31 -10.84 -0.29
CA LEU A 19 -5.22 -12.23 -0.75
C LEU A 19 -6.28 -13.10 -0.06
N LEU A 20 -6.45 -12.95 1.26
CA LEU A 20 -7.49 -13.66 2.01
C LEU A 20 -8.90 -13.27 1.58
N MET A 21 -9.13 -12.01 1.19
CA MET A 21 -10.43 -11.58 0.63
C MET A 21 -10.72 -12.27 -0.70
N GLU A 22 -9.74 -12.36 -1.60
CA GLU A 22 -9.91 -13.05 -2.89
C GLU A 22 -10.25 -14.54 -2.68
N LEU A 23 -9.62 -15.20 -1.71
CA LEU A 23 -9.89 -16.61 -1.39
C LEU A 23 -11.25 -16.84 -0.71
N ASN A 24 -11.74 -15.88 0.09
CA ASN A 24 -12.96 -16.02 0.90
C ASN A 24 -14.10 -15.10 0.43
N LYS A 25 -14.14 -14.78 -0.86
CA LYS A 25 -15.11 -13.85 -1.47
C LYS A 25 -16.58 -14.30 -1.39
N GLU A 26 -16.84 -15.55 -1.04
CA GLU A 26 -18.18 -16.12 -0.90
C GLU A 26 -18.85 -15.79 0.45
N SER A 27 -18.08 -15.49 1.50
CA SER A 27 -18.60 -15.28 2.85
C SER A 27 -18.67 -13.80 3.20
N PHE A 28 -19.89 -13.25 3.30
CA PHE A 28 -20.13 -11.83 3.63
C PHE A 28 -19.49 -11.40 4.96
N PHE A 29 -19.62 -12.21 6.01
CA PHE A 29 -19.09 -11.88 7.34
C PHE A 29 -17.55 -11.87 7.35
N MET A 30 -16.94 -12.86 6.69
CA MET A 30 -15.48 -12.95 6.61
C MET A 30 -14.90 -11.82 5.77
N LEU A 31 -15.55 -11.50 4.64
CA LEU A 31 -15.14 -10.41 3.77
C LEU A 31 -15.22 -9.06 4.50
N THR A 32 -16.31 -8.81 5.24
CA THR A 32 -16.48 -7.58 6.04
C THR A 32 -15.40 -7.45 7.12
N ALA A 33 -15.13 -8.53 7.86
CA ALA A 33 -14.10 -8.54 8.90
C ALA A 33 -12.70 -8.29 8.32
N LEU A 34 -12.35 -8.97 7.22
CA LEU A 34 -11.09 -8.76 6.51
C LEU A 34 -11.00 -7.34 5.96
N PHE A 35 -12.10 -6.78 5.44
CA PHE A 35 -12.14 -5.44 4.86
C PHE A 35 -11.87 -4.37 5.90
N LEU A 36 -12.48 -4.49 7.09
CA LEU A 36 -12.20 -3.61 8.22
C LEU A 36 -10.74 -3.71 8.66
N MET A 37 -10.22 -4.92 8.85
CA MET A 37 -8.84 -5.13 9.32
C MET A 37 -7.81 -4.61 8.32
N THR A 38 -8.00 -4.94 7.04
CA THR A 38 -7.12 -4.51 5.94
C THR A 38 -7.25 -3.00 5.69
N GLY A 39 -8.44 -2.43 5.82
CA GLY A 39 -8.70 -1.00 5.69
C GLY A 39 -7.96 -0.18 6.74
N VAL A 40 -7.98 -0.61 8.02
CA VAL A 40 -7.20 0.04 9.08
C VAL A 40 -5.71 -0.05 8.80
N ALA A 41 -5.22 -1.22 8.39
CA ALA A 41 -3.81 -1.40 8.04
C ALA A 41 -3.39 -0.48 6.87
N CYS A 42 -4.17 -0.44 5.78
CA CYS A 42 -3.90 0.39 4.61
C CYS A 42 -3.98 1.88 4.92
N GLY A 43 -4.97 2.33 5.70
CA GLY A 43 -5.10 3.74 6.09
C GLY A 43 -3.89 4.25 6.87
N SER A 44 -3.32 3.40 7.74
CA SER A 44 -2.12 3.75 8.51
C SER A 44 -0.85 3.91 7.66
N MET A 45 -0.80 3.32 6.46
CA MET A 45 0.37 3.37 5.57
C MET A 45 0.66 4.79 5.09
N TYR A 46 -0.38 5.59 4.81
CA TYR A 46 -0.19 6.97 4.34
C TYR A 46 0.53 7.83 5.39
N SER A 47 0.03 7.80 6.64
CA SER A 47 0.62 8.53 7.75
C SER A 47 2.04 8.07 8.06
N LEU A 48 2.28 6.75 8.09
CA LEU A 48 3.62 6.20 8.35
C LEU A 48 4.60 6.42 7.20
N GLY A 49 4.12 6.44 5.95
CA GLY A 49 4.90 6.78 4.77
C GLY A 49 5.39 8.23 4.84
N LEU A 50 4.51 9.16 5.22
CA LEU A 50 4.85 10.56 5.50
C LEU A 50 5.90 10.68 6.61
N GLY A 51 5.68 10.00 7.74
CA GLY A 51 6.65 9.99 8.84
C GLY A 51 8.01 9.43 8.41
N TYR A 52 8.02 8.34 7.65
CA TYR A 52 9.25 7.76 7.12
C TYR A 52 9.96 8.68 6.12
N LEU A 53 9.23 9.39 5.28
CA LEU A 53 9.79 10.39 4.37
C LEU A 53 10.54 11.49 5.14
N THR A 54 9.91 12.04 6.19
CA THR A 54 10.54 13.09 7.01
C THR A 54 11.78 12.63 7.75
N ASP A 55 11.91 11.32 8.01
CA ASP A 55 13.10 10.75 8.66
C ASP A 55 14.27 10.55 7.69
N VAL A 56 13.99 10.36 6.39
CA VAL A 56 15.00 10.08 5.36
C VAL A 56 15.46 11.35 4.64
N ILE A 57 14.58 12.33 4.46
CA ILE A 57 14.86 13.55 3.69
C ILE A 57 15.54 14.62 4.56
N PRO A 58 16.59 15.31 4.06
CA PRO A 58 17.19 16.44 4.76
C PRO A 58 16.20 17.58 5.00
N ARG A 59 16.32 18.28 6.14
CA ARG A 59 15.34 19.29 6.59
C ARG A 59 14.99 20.36 5.56
N THR A 60 15.93 20.72 4.70
CA THR A 60 15.77 21.70 3.63
C THR A 60 14.81 21.26 2.52
N HIS A 61 14.58 19.95 2.35
CA HIS A 61 13.76 19.40 1.27
C HIS A 61 12.44 18.75 1.75
N ILE A 62 12.11 18.86 3.05
CA ILE A 62 10.89 18.27 3.61
C ILE A 62 9.62 18.85 2.98
N ALA A 63 9.57 20.16 2.73
CA ALA A 63 8.40 20.80 2.11
C ALA A 63 8.15 20.27 0.68
N ALA A 64 9.22 20.12 -0.12
CA ALA A 64 9.14 19.53 -1.46
C ALA A 64 8.71 18.06 -1.41
N GLY A 65 9.24 17.29 -0.46
CA GLY A 65 8.85 15.89 -0.25
C GLY A 65 7.36 15.73 0.11
N ASN A 66 6.84 16.55 1.02
CA ASN A 66 5.42 16.54 1.39
C ASN A 66 4.52 16.90 0.21
N LEU A 67 4.91 17.87 -0.62
CA LEU A 67 4.20 18.22 -1.86
C LEU A 67 4.16 17.04 -2.83
N LEU A 68 5.29 16.36 -3.06
CA LEU A 68 5.36 15.21 -3.95
C LEU A 68 4.48 14.05 -3.47
N ILE A 69 4.44 13.76 -2.16
CA ILE A 69 3.53 12.74 -1.61
C ILE A 69 2.08 13.09 -1.92
N SER A 70 1.66 14.32 -1.70
CA SER A 70 0.28 14.75 -1.98
C SER A 70 -0.07 14.62 -3.46
N ILE A 71 0.85 14.95 -4.37
CA ILE A 71 0.65 14.79 -5.82
C ILE A 71 0.48 13.31 -6.18
N ILE A 72 1.38 12.45 -5.69
CA ILE A 72 1.32 11.00 -5.95
C ILE A 72 0.04 10.39 -5.35
N PHE A 73 -0.36 10.83 -4.16
CA PHE A 73 -1.60 10.39 -3.51
C PHE A 73 -2.83 10.79 -4.32
N SER A 74 -2.88 12.02 -4.84
CA SER A 74 -3.97 12.48 -5.71
C SER A 74 -4.04 11.67 -7.00
N ILE A 75 -2.90 11.42 -7.65
CA ILE A 75 -2.84 10.59 -8.86
C ILE A 75 -3.37 9.18 -8.56
N GLY A 76 -2.88 8.56 -7.47
CA GLY A 76 -3.35 7.23 -7.05
C GLY A 76 -4.85 7.21 -6.73
N SER A 77 -5.37 8.26 -6.09
CA SER A 77 -6.79 8.37 -5.71
C SER A 77 -7.72 8.60 -6.89
N ILE A 78 -7.21 9.15 -8.01
CA ILE A 78 -7.96 9.27 -9.27
C ILE A 78 -7.88 7.95 -10.05
N LEU A 79 -6.68 7.38 -10.19
CA LEU A 79 -6.46 6.15 -10.95
C LEU A 79 -7.13 4.94 -10.30
N GLY A 80 -7.13 4.85 -8.97
CA GLY A 80 -7.70 3.73 -8.22
C GLY A 80 -9.18 3.45 -8.58
N PRO A 81 -10.10 4.42 -8.43
CA PRO A 81 -11.49 4.27 -8.82
C PRO A 81 -11.69 4.07 -10.33
N VAL A 82 -10.88 4.70 -11.18
CA VAL A 82 -10.95 4.52 -12.64
C VAL A 82 -10.66 3.07 -13.01
N PHE A 83 -9.51 2.53 -12.58
CA PHE A 83 -9.15 1.14 -12.85
C PHE A 83 -10.07 0.15 -12.12
N GLY A 84 -10.35 0.39 -10.85
CA GLY A 84 -11.22 -0.47 -10.04
C GLY A 84 -12.64 -0.55 -10.61
N GLY A 85 -13.23 0.60 -10.98
CA GLY A 85 -14.55 0.68 -11.60
C GLY A 85 -14.60 -0.01 -12.95
N SER A 86 -13.63 0.26 -13.84
CA SER A 86 -13.56 -0.42 -15.14
C SER A 86 -13.39 -1.93 -15.01
N LEU A 87 -12.61 -2.41 -14.04
CA LEU A 87 -12.43 -3.84 -13.78
C LEU A 87 -13.70 -4.50 -13.24
N ILE A 88 -14.45 -3.82 -12.35
CA ILE A 88 -15.74 -4.32 -11.87
C ILE A 88 -16.70 -4.47 -13.07
N SER A 89 -16.79 -3.45 -13.93
CA SER A 89 -17.70 -3.46 -15.08
C SER A 89 -17.34 -4.54 -16.11
N LEU A 90 -16.05 -4.81 -16.38
CA LEU A 90 -15.66 -5.85 -17.33
C LEU A 90 -15.79 -7.28 -16.78
N SER A 91 -15.55 -7.47 -15.48
CA SER A 91 -15.41 -8.81 -14.87
C SER A 91 -16.61 -9.23 -14.01
N ASN A 92 -17.71 -8.45 -14.01
CA ASN A 92 -18.82 -8.61 -13.09
C ASN A 92 -18.36 -8.67 -11.61
N GLY A 93 -17.32 -7.91 -11.27
CA GLY A 93 -16.74 -7.85 -9.92
C GLY A 93 -15.82 -9.01 -9.51
N THR A 94 -15.66 -10.04 -10.35
CA THR A 94 -14.87 -11.23 -9.98
C THR A 94 -13.37 -10.97 -9.83
N LEU A 95 -12.82 -9.98 -10.54
CA LEU A 95 -11.39 -9.65 -10.53
C LEU A 95 -11.02 -8.51 -9.58
N TYR A 96 -11.99 -7.97 -8.84
CA TYR A 96 -11.77 -6.77 -8.03
C TYR A 96 -10.74 -6.96 -6.91
N PHE A 97 -10.85 -8.04 -6.11
CA PHE A 97 -9.90 -8.30 -5.03
C PHE A 97 -8.54 -8.77 -5.56
N SER A 98 -8.52 -9.52 -6.66
CA SER A 98 -7.31 -9.90 -7.39
C SER A 98 -6.50 -8.67 -7.82
N PHE A 99 -7.16 -7.62 -8.34
CA PHE A 99 -6.49 -6.36 -8.71
C PHE A 99 -5.78 -5.70 -7.51
N PHE A 100 -6.47 -5.54 -6.37
CA PHE A 100 -5.85 -4.97 -5.17
C PHE A 100 -4.72 -5.84 -4.62
N THR A 101 -4.87 -7.16 -4.72
CA THR A 101 -3.81 -8.11 -4.34
C THR A 101 -2.56 -7.89 -5.19
N VAL A 102 -2.70 -7.81 -6.52
CA VAL A 102 -1.58 -7.56 -7.43
C VAL A 102 -0.92 -6.20 -7.13
N VAL A 103 -1.71 -5.14 -6.96
CA VAL A 103 -1.18 -3.80 -6.64
C VAL A 103 -0.40 -3.83 -5.31
N MET A 104 -0.95 -4.45 -4.26
CA MET A 104 -0.28 -4.53 -2.96
C MET A 104 0.99 -5.38 -2.99
N VAL A 105 1.00 -6.48 -3.74
CA VAL A 105 2.20 -7.30 -3.95
C VAL A 105 3.28 -6.50 -4.70
N LEU A 106 2.92 -5.72 -5.72
CA LEU A 106 3.87 -4.85 -6.42
C LEU A 106 4.48 -3.80 -5.47
N VAL A 107 3.65 -3.19 -4.62
CA VAL A 107 4.12 -2.24 -3.59
C VAL A 107 5.04 -2.94 -2.59
N LEU A 108 4.74 -4.17 -2.18
CA LEU A 108 5.58 -4.97 -1.29
C LEU A 108 6.95 -5.25 -1.93
N ILE A 109 6.97 -5.70 -3.19
CA ILE A 109 8.21 -5.96 -3.93
C ILE A 109 9.04 -4.68 -4.04
N GLY A 110 8.41 -3.55 -4.41
CA GLY A 110 9.09 -2.24 -4.47
C GLY A 110 9.69 -1.83 -3.12
N ASN A 111 8.96 -2.05 -2.01
CA ASN A 111 9.43 -1.78 -0.66
C ASN A 111 10.65 -2.65 -0.28
N LEU A 112 10.64 -3.93 -0.64
CA LEU A 112 11.74 -4.86 -0.39
C LEU A 112 12.99 -4.49 -1.19
N ILE A 113 12.84 -4.14 -2.48
CA ILE A 113 13.94 -3.68 -3.32
C ILE A 113 14.56 -2.41 -2.74
N PHE A 114 13.74 -1.43 -2.37
CA PHE A 114 14.23 -0.18 -1.77
C PHE A 114 15.01 -0.45 -0.47
N ARG A 115 14.51 -1.36 0.39
CA ARG A 115 15.20 -1.75 1.62
C ARG A 115 16.51 -2.48 1.37
N TYR A 116 16.56 -3.34 0.36
CA TYR A 116 17.77 -4.02 -0.04
C TYR A 116 18.84 -3.02 -0.50
N GLN A 117 18.46 -2.02 -1.32
CA GLN A 117 19.35 -0.95 -1.76
C GLN A 117 19.84 -0.09 -0.59
N LEU A 118 18.96 0.26 0.35
CA LEU A 118 19.33 1.08 1.53
C LEU A 118 20.34 0.35 2.41
N LYS A 119 20.15 -0.96 2.65
CA LYS A 119 21.09 -1.79 3.41
C LYS A 119 22.46 -1.89 2.72
N ASN A 120 22.49 -1.96 1.39
CA ASN A 120 23.75 -2.04 0.63
C ASN A 120 24.51 -0.70 0.62
N ARG A 121 23.84 0.44 0.73
CA ARG A 121 24.51 1.76 0.85
C ARG A 121 25.18 2.01 2.20
N THR A 122 24.76 1.32 3.27
CA THR A 122 25.32 1.48 4.62
C THR A 122 26.49 0.53 4.93
N ASN A 123 26.91 -0.32 3.97
CA ASN A 123 28.02 -1.27 4.12
C ASN A 123 29.32 -0.81 3.43
N PHE A 124 29.48 0.50 3.18
CA PHE A 124 30.71 1.12 2.73
C PHE A 124 31.18 2.15 3.75
#